data_AF-A0A1H9QR18-F1
#
_entry.id   AF-A0A1H9QR18-F1
#
_cell.length_a   1.000
_cell.length_b   1.000
_cell.length_c   1.000
_cell.angle_alpha   90.00
_cell.angle_beta   90.00
_cell.angle_gamma   90.00
#
_symmetry.space_group_name_H-M   'P 1'
#
loop_
_entity.id
_entity.type
_entity.pdbx_description
1 polymer ?
#
loop_
_entity_poly.entity_id
_entity_poly.type
_entity_poly.pdbx_seq_one_letter_code
_entity_poly.pdbx_strand_id
1 'polypeptide(L)'
;MKKKIFLIFILFSSFSLNAQNYVFNTLTKYSSKFDNNNNNNGEVISYSNSKNDSYFLRLKKNQNSFTAKLYDYKNLKVHEYTVIESKSKDEIFFKFNYEDTTELYYFNKNDYKKYVFTFQTININDSIKKVKFNVYKNSKKKKYLMEYELEIKKSNENLFPTFRISCMHPYEFLERLNIFENGVVINAKGKTLSGNEIEFKLEELKVTNFELDIPQQ
;
A
#
# COMPACT_ATOMS: atom_id res chain seq x y z
N MET A 1 27.86 22.25 -59.18
CA MET A 1 27.06 21.03 -58.88
C MET A 1 26.24 21.26 -57.63
N LYS A 2 24.93 21.00 -57.69
CA LYS A 2 23.93 21.35 -56.68
C LYS A 2 24.11 20.51 -55.41
N LYS A 3 24.30 21.15 -54.25
CA LYS A 3 24.25 20.50 -52.93
C LYS A 3 22.80 20.06 -52.67
N LYS A 4 22.56 18.74 -52.65
CA LYS A 4 21.28 18.19 -52.18
C LYS A 4 21.27 18.25 -50.66
N ILE A 5 20.51 19.20 -50.11
CA ILE A 5 20.17 19.22 -48.68
C ILE A 5 19.05 18.18 -48.52
N PHE A 6 19.38 17.05 -47.89
CA PHE A 6 18.36 16.10 -47.43
C PHE A 6 17.73 16.69 -46.17
N LEU A 7 16.52 17.25 -46.30
CA LEU A 7 15.68 17.53 -45.14
C LEU A 7 15.19 16.17 -44.60
N ILE A 8 15.80 15.70 -43.51
CA ILE A 8 15.20 14.63 -42.71
C ILE A 8 14.02 15.26 -41.98
N PHE A 9 12.82 15.01 -42.48
CA PHE A 9 11.60 15.22 -41.72
C PHE A 9 11.63 14.23 -40.54
N ILE A 10 12.05 14.72 -39.36
CA ILE A 10 11.75 14.04 -38.10
C ILE A 10 10.25 14.23 -37.90
N LEU A 11 9.47 13.30 -38.42
CA LEU A 11 8.12 13.06 -37.94
C LEU A 11 8.27 12.65 -36.48
N PHE A 12 8.18 13.64 -35.58
CA PHE A 12 7.78 13.38 -34.22
C PHE A 12 6.41 12.73 -34.32
N SER A 13 6.39 11.40 -34.29
CA SER A 13 5.22 10.62 -33.94
C SER A 13 4.88 10.98 -32.50
N SER A 14 4.20 12.11 -32.33
CA SER A 14 3.53 12.52 -31.11
C SER A 14 2.33 11.60 -30.91
N PHE A 15 2.62 10.35 -30.58
CA PHE A 15 1.71 9.41 -29.94
C PHE A 15 2.21 9.13 -28.53
N SER A 16 2.34 10.17 -27.72
CA SER A 16 2.13 10.04 -26.27
C SER A 16 0.68 10.45 -25.98
N LEU A 17 -0.27 9.66 -26.47
CA LEU A 17 -1.60 9.64 -25.89
C LEU A 17 -1.43 9.06 -24.48
N ASN A 18 -1.77 9.85 -23.47
CA ASN A 18 -1.36 9.66 -22.07
C ASN A 18 -1.78 8.31 -21.46
N ALA A 19 -0.98 7.25 -21.64
CA ALA A 19 -1.07 6.08 -20.78
C ALA A 19 -0.70 6.53 -19.35
N GLN A 20 -1.55 6.21 -18.38
CA GLN A 20 -1.23 6.48 -16.98
C GLN A 20 -0.14 5.50 -16.55
N ASN A 21 1.03 6.02 -16.21
CA ASN A 21 2.17 5.25 -15.74
C ASN A 21 2.30 5.37 -14.22
N TYR A 22 2.50 4.23 -13.56
CA TYR A 22 2.66 4.13 -12.12
C TYR A 22 4.00 3.50 -11.79
N VAL A 23 4.82 4.23 -11.03
CA VAL A 23 6.17 3.78 -10.62
C VAL A 23 6.16 3.36 -9.15
N PHE A 24 6.62 2.17 -8.87
CA PHE A 24 6.74 1.59 -7.54
C PHE A 24 8.20 1.35 -7.20
N ASN A 25 8.61 1.77 -6.01
CA ASN A 25 9.98 1.62 -5.55
C ASN A 25 10.12 0.72 -4.30
N THR A 26 8.99 0.28 -3.74
CA THR A 26 8.93 -0.52 -2.52
C THR A 26 7.93 -1.66 -2.67
N LEU A 27 8.37 -2.89 -2.40
CA LEU A 27 7.52 -4.07 -2.22
C LEU A 27 7.52 -4.45 -0.74
N THR A 28 6.34 -4.62 -0.16
CA THR A 28 6.17 -5.17 1.19
C THR A 28 5.28 -6.39 1.18
N LYS A 29 5.63 -7.41 1.97
CA LYS A 29 4.75 -8.52 2.33
C LYS A 29 4.49 -8.50 3.83
N TYR A 30 3.22 -8.37 4.20
CA TYR A 30 2.76 -8.53 5.58
C TYR A 30 1.96 -9.81 5.74
N SER A 31 2.24 -10.56 6.80
CA SER A 31 1.37 -11.63 7.29
C SER A 31 0.44 -11.07 8.36
N SER A 32 -0.75 -11.65 8.50
CA SER A 32 -1.70 -11.34 9.57
C SER A 32 -2.21 -12.62 10.23
N LYS A 33 -2.26 -12.64 11.55
CA LYS A 33 -2.78 -13.75 12.35
C LYS A 33 -3.84 -13.25 13.33
N PHE A 34 -4.97 -13.96 13.41
CA PHE A 34 -5.99 -13.72 14.43
C PHE A 34 -5.90 -14.78 15.52
N ASP A 35 -5.78 -14.39 16.79
CA ASP A 35 -5.56 -15.34 17.89
C ASP A 35 -6.74 -16.32 18.11
N ASN A 36 -7.95 -15.94 17.70
CA ASN A 36 -9.15 -16.77 17.88
C ASN A 36 -9.42 -17.73 16.70
N ASN A 37 -8.57 -17.81 15.68
CA ASN A 37 -8.74 -18.76 14.58
C ASN A 37 -7.44 -18.98 13.80
N ASN A 38 -6.78 -20.12 14.02
CA ASN A 38 -5.58 -20.54 13.27
C ASN A 38 -5.81 -20.66 11.75
N ASN A 39 -7.06 -20.67 11.28
CA ASN A 39 -7.42 -20.80 9.87
C ASN A 39 -7.59 -19.44 9.15
N ASN A 40 -7.53 -18.31 9.86
CA ASN A 40 -7.73 -16.98 9.27
C ASN A 40 -6.40 -16.22 9.09
N ASN A 41 -5.35 -16.92 8.68
CA ASN A 41 -4.09 -16.26 8.35
C ASN A 41 -4.22 -15.60 6.98
N GLY A 42 -3.79 -14.34 6.91
CA GLY A 42 -3.82 -13.52 5.70
C GLY A 42 -2.42 -13.12 5.29
N GLU A 43 -2.20 -12.96 4.00
CA GLU A 43 -1.01 -12.32 3.46
C GLU A 43 -1.44 -11.17 2.55
N VAL A 44 -0.72 -10.04 2.66
CA VAL A 44 -0.90 -8.88 1.80
C VAL A 44 0.45 -8.52 1.21
N ILE A 45 0.52 -8.55 -0.11
CA ILE A 45 1.68 -8.04 -0.86
C ILE A 45 1.26 -6.70 -1.47
N SER A 46 2.08 -5.68 -1.26
CA SER A 46 1.81 -4.32 -1.75
C SER A 46 3.05 -3.76 -2.45
N TYR A 47 2.84 -3.20 -3.63
CA TYR A 47 3.79 -2.30 -4.28
C TYR A 47 3.37 -0.86 -3.99
N SER A 48 4.32 -0.06 -3.53
CA SER A 48 4.13 1.35 -3.16
C SER A 48 5.27 2.22 -3.65
N ASN A 49 5.02 3.53 -3.71
CA ASN A 49 6.04 4.54 -3.93
C ASN A 49 6.29 5.27 -2.61
N SER A 50 7.50 5.15 -2.07
CA SER A 50 7.87 5.74 -0.78
C SER A 50 7.74 7.27 -0.73
N LYS A 51 7.70 7.93 -1.90
CA LYS A 51 7.59 9.39 -2.04
C LYS A 51 6.22 9.84 -2.55
N ASN A 52 5.34 8.91 -2.91
CA ASN A 52 4.01 9.20 -3.41
C ASN A 52 3.00 8.16 -2.90
N ASP A 53 2.20 8.55 -1.91
CA ASP A 53 1.15 7.71 -1.33
C ASP A 53 -0.21 7.89 -2.02
N SER A 54 -0.26 8.58 -3.17
CA SER A 54 -1.49 8.79 -3.93
C SER A 54 -1.97 7.56 -4.70
N TYR A 55 -1.16 6.51 -4.76
CA TYR A 55 -1.54 5.23 -5.35
C TYR A 55 -0.77 4.06 -4.72
N PHE A 56 -1.32 2.86 -4.82
CA PHE A 56 -0.60 1.62 -4.53
C PHE A 56 -1.25 0.43 -5.24
N LEU A 57 -0.45 -0.60 -5.47
CA LEU A 57 -0.91 -1.87 -6.04
C LEU A 57 -0.89 -2.94 -4.97
N ARG A 58 -2.05 -3.54 -4.70
CA ARG A 58 -2.21 -4.60 -3.70
C ARG A 58 -2.51 -5.91 -4.40
N LEU A 59 -1.77 -6.95 -4.05
CA LEU A 59 -1.97 -8.32 -4.50
C LEU A 59 -2.63 -9.11 -3.37
N LYS A 60 -3.61 -9.94 -3.75
CA LYS A 60 -4.24 -10.91 -2.86
C LYS A 60 -4.18 -12.28 -3.50
N LYS A 61 -3.72 -13.26 -2.74
CA LYS A 61 -3.79 -14.67 -3.13
C LYS A 61 -5.18 -15.20 -2.80
N ASN A 62 -5.86 -15.75 -3.81
CA ASN A 62 -7.01 -16.62 -3.65
C ASN A 62 -6.58 -18.08 -3.85
N GLN A 63 -7.48 -19.04 -3.65
CA GLN A 63 -7.14 -20.48 -3.65
C GLN A 63 -6.29 -20.93 -4.85
N ASN A 64 -6.58 -20.41 -6.05
CA ASN A 64 -5.93 -20.85 -7.30
C ASN A 64 -5.32 -19.71 -8.14
N SER A 65 -5.44 -18.44 -7.72
CA SER A 65 -4.98 -17.30 -8.51
C SER A 65 -4.64 -16.11 -7.64
N PHE A 66 -3.86 -15.18 -8.19
CA PHE A 66 -3.69 -13.86 -7.62
C PHE A 66 -4.61 -12.87 -8.35
N THR A 67 -5.25 -12.01 -7.58
CA THR A 67 -5.82 -10.78 -8.13
C THR A 67 -5.01 -9.61 -7.61
N ALA A 68 -4.94 -8.55 -8.40
CA ALA A 68 -4.37 -7.30 -7.95
C ALA A 68 -5.30 -6.13 -8.25
N LYS A 69 -5.24 -5.14 -7.36
CA LYS A 69 -5.93 -3.87 -7.53
C LYS A 69 -4.93 -2.75 -7.36
N LEU A 70 -4.79 -1.92 -8.38
CA LEU A 70 -4.13 -0.63 -8.28
C LEU A 70 -5.17 0.39 -7.89
N TYR A 71 -5.00 0.97 -6.71
CA TYR A 71 -5.86 2.04 -6.26
C TYR A 71 -5.17 3.36 -6.52
N ASP A 72 -5.83 4.23 -7.28
CA ASP A 72 -5.40 5.61 -7.53
C ASP A 72 -6.36 6.57 -6.81
N TYR A 73 -5.88 7.11 -5.68
CA TYR A 73 -6.64 8.05 -4.86
C TYR A 73 -6.67 9.44 -5.44
N LYS A 74 -5.67 9.79 -6.24
CA LYS A 74 -5.59 11.11 -6.85
C LYS A 74 -6.69 11.27 -7.90
N ASN A 75 -6.90 10.23 -8.70
CA ASN A 75 -7.89 10.22 -9.78
C ASN A 75 -9.19 9.48 -9.43
N LEU A 76 -9.30 8.93 -8.21
CA LEU A 76 -10.46 8.18 -7.72
C LEU A 76 -10.76 6.93 -8.56
N LYS A 77 -9.74 6.18 -8.94
CA LYS A 77 -9.87 4.97 -9.76
C LYS A 77 -9.37 3.73 -9.04
N VAL A 78 -9.95 2.59 -9.41
CA VAL A 78 -9.40 1.27 -9.11
C VAL A 78 -9.20 0.55 -10.43
N HIS A 79 -7.97 0.13 -10.72
CA HIS A 79 -7.65 -0.70 -11.88
C HIS A 79 -7.48 -2.13 -11.41
N GLU A 80 -8.21 -3.07 -12.03
CA GLU A 80 -8.20 -4.48 -11.65
C GLU A 80 -7.36 -5.32 -12.61
N TYR A 81 -6.69 -6.32 -12.06
CA TYR A 81 -5.79 -7.20 -12.79
C TYR A 81 -5.95 -8.65 -12.34
N THR A 82 -6.00 -9.56 -13.32
CA THR A 82 -5.61 -10.94 -13.09
C THR A 82 -4.08 -11.01 -13.06
N VAL A 83 -3.53 -11.76 -12.10
CA VAL A 83 -2.09 -11.90 -11.92
C VAL A 83 -1.67 -13.34 -12.16
N ILE A 84 -0.71 -13.52 -13.07
CA ILE A 84 -0.06 -14.80 -13.32
C ILE A 84 1.26 -14.81 -12.54
N GLU A 85 1.35 -15.74 -11.59
CA GLU A 85 2.59 -16.04 -10.88
C GLU A 85 3.44 -17.00 -11.73
N SER A 86 4.73 -16.69 -11.85
CA SER A 86 5.72 -17.60 -12.45
C SER A 86 6.95 -17.66 -11.56
N LYS A 87 7.60 -18.83 -11.52
CA LYS A 87 8.80 -19.06 -10.73
C LYS A 87 9.98 -19.32 -11.65
N SER A 88 11.07 -18.57 -11.48
CA SER A 88 12.33 -18.80 -12.19
C SER A 88 13.50 -18.61 -11.23
N LYS A 89 14.37 -19.61 -11.11
CA LYS A 89 15.57 -19.57 -10.25
C LYS A 89 15.29 -19.09 -8.81
N ASP A 90 14.24 -19.61 -8.20
CA ASP A 90 13.75 -19.25 -6.86
C ASP A 90 13.22 -17.82 -6.68
N GLU A 91 13.12 -17.06 -7.74
CA GLU A 91 12.42 -15.78 -7.77
C GLU A 91 10.98 -15.96 -8.26
N ILE A 92 10.07 -15.23 -7.63
CA ILE A 92 8.66 -15.16 -8.01
C ILE A 92 8.47 -13.90 -8.85
N PHE A 93 7.90 -14.08 -10.03
CA PHE A 93 7.56 -13.03 -10.97
C PHE A 93 6.05 -12.96 -11.14
N PHE A 94 5.52 -11.74 -11.13
CA PHE A 94 4.10 -11.48 -11.34
C PHE A 94 3.92 -10.79 -12.69
N LYS A 95 3.09 -11.39 -13.55
CA LYS A 95 2.59 -10.74 -14.76
C LYS A 95 1.18 -10.23 -14.48
N PHE A 96 0.95 -8.95 -14.72
CA PHE A 96 -0.33 -8.29 -14.52
C PHE A 96 -1.06 -8.18 -15.86
N ASN A 97 -2.24 -8.79 -15.96
CA ASN A 97 -3.13 -8.65 -17.10
C ASN A 97 -4.26 -7.72 -16.69
N TYR A 98 -4.30 -6.54 -17.29
CA TYR A 98 -5.33 -5.53 -17.02
C TYR A 98 -6.72 -6.07 -17.41
N GLU A 99 -7.70 -5.85 -16.53
CA GLU A 99 -9.08 -6.27 -16.73
C GLU A 99 -9.97 -5.07 -16.98
N ASP A 100 -10.10 -4.19 -15.98
CA ASP A 100 -10.98 -3.03 -16.05
C ASP A 100 -10.52 -1.89 -15.14
N THR A 101 -11.28 -0.79 -15.22
CA THR A 101 -11.15 0.35 -14.32
C THR A 101 -12.54 0.71 -13.79
N THR A 102 -12.65 0.84 -12.49
CA THR A 102 -13.86 1.29 -11.80
C THR A 102 -13.61 2.58 -11.03
N GLU A 103 -14.68 3.28 -10.66
CA GLU A 103 -14.58 4.41 -9.73
C GLU A 103 -14.28 3.90 -8.32
N LEU A 104 -13.31 4.53 -7.67
CA LEU A 104 -13.05 4.33 -6.26
C LEU A 104 -14.11 5.07 -5.45
N TYR A 105 -15.14 4.34 -5.04
CA TYR A 105 -16.08 4.83 -4.03
C TYR A 105 -15.36 4.91 -2.69
N TYR A 106 -15.03 6.12 -2.26
CA TYR A 106 -14.51 6.36 -0.91
C TYR A 106 -15.49 5.78 0.12
N PHE A 107 -15.01 4.91 1.01
CA PHE A 107 -15.57 4.87 2.36
C PHE A 107 -15.53 6.31 2.86
N ASN A 108 -16.71 6.88 3.11
CA ASN A 108 -16.89 8.31 3.18
C ASN A 108 -15.90 8.87 4.21
N LYS A 109 -14.88 9.65 3.78
CA LYS A 109 -13.89 10.28 4.71
C LYS A 109 -14.63 10.99 5.87
N ASN A 110 -15.87 11.41 5.63
CA ASN A 110 -16.78 11.97 6.62
C ASN A 110 -17.17 11.02 7.77
N ASP A 111 -17.29 9.71 7.53
CA ASP A 111 -17.67 8.71 8.55
C ASP A 111 -16.64 8.67 9.68
N TYR A 112 -15.38 8.91 9.34
CA TYR A 112 -14.28 8.96 10.29
C TYR A 112 -13.89 10.37 10.68
N LYS A 113 -14.54 11.44 10.21
CA LYS A 113 -14.12 12.84 10.46
C LYS A 113 -13.96 13.17 11.95
N LYS A 114 -14.80 12.56 12.80
CA LYS A 114 -14.77 12.77 14.25
C LYS A 114 -13.69 11.95 14.96
N TYR A 115 -13.15 10.90 14.32
CA TYR A 115 -12.26 9.96 15.00
C TYR A 115 -10.92 10.64 15.34
N VAL A 116 -10.33 10.29 16.47
CA VAL A 116 -9.04 10.83 16.90
C VAL A 116 -8.02 9.70 16.96
N PHE A 117 -6.86 9.94 16.37
CA PHE A 117 -5.72 9.03 16.37
C PHE A 117 -4.66 9.56 17.30
N THR A 118 -4.11 8.70 18.15
CA THR A 118 -3.00 9.07 19.03
C THR A 118 -1.87 8.07 18.88
N PHE A 119 -0.65 8.58 18.87
CA PHE A 119 0.58 7.81 18.87
C PHE A 119 1.37 8.19 20.11
N GLN A 120 1.68 7.22 20.95
CA GLN A 120 2.48 7.42 22.16
C GLN A 120 3.70 6.51 22.09
N THR A 121 4.90 7.10 22.08
CA THR A 121 6.13 6.34 22.22
C THR A 121 6.16 5.65 23.57
N ILE A 122 6.32 4.33 23.57
CA ILE A 122 6.44 3.50 24.78
C ILE A 122 7.91 3.28 25.11
N ASN A 123 8.72 3.01 24.08
CA ASN A 123 10.13 2.69 24.21
C ASN A 123 10.87 3.10 22.93
N ILE A 124 12.11 3.56 23.06
CA ILE A 124 13.04 3.73 21.95
C ILE A 124 14.32 3.00 22.33
N ASN A 125 14.77 2.12 21.44
CA ASN A 125 16.16 1.66 21.41
C ASN A 125 16.82 2.13 20.10
N ASP A 126 18.11 1.82 19.92
CA ASP A 126 18.92 2.39 18.83
C ASP A 126 18.36 2.15 17.43
N SER A 127 17.58 1.07 17.22
CA SER A 127 17.07 0.68 15.89
C SER A 127 15.55 0.54 15.79
N ILE A 128 14.85 0.39 16.92
CA ILE A 128 13.41 0.11 17.00
C ILE A 128 12.75 1.10 17.99
N LYS A 129 11.67 1.72 17.52
CA LYS A 129 10.76 2.53 18.32
C LYS A 129 9.45 1.76 18.52
N LYS A 130 9.04 1.57 19.78
CA LYS A 130 7.73 1.01 20.12
C LYS A 130 6.72 2.14 20.33
N VAL A 131 5.59 2.07 19.63
CA VAL A 131 4.54 3.09 19.65
C VAL A 131 3.20 2.46 19.97
N LYS A 132 2.50 3.02 20.95
CA LYS A 132 1.10 2.73 21.20
C LYS A 132 0.24 3.58 20.27
N PHE A 133 -0.54 2.95 19.42
CA PHE A 133 -1.49 3.57 18.52
C PHE A 133 -2.92 3.30 18.99
N ASN A 134 -3.70 4.36 19.22
CA ASN A 134 -5.10 4.24 19.63
C ASN A 134 -6.02 5.00 18.68
N VAL A 135 -7.19 4.43 18.41
CA VAL A 135 -8.30 5.07 17.70
C VAL A 135 -9.41 5.38 18.68
N TYR A 136 -9.87 6.63 18.70
CA TYR A 136 -11.03 7.05 19.49
C TYR A 136 -12.15 7.53 18.58
N LYS A 137 -13.40 7.29 18.98
CA LYS A 137 -14.58 7.77 18.25
C LYS A 137 -14.65 9.29 18.12
N ASN A 138 -14.13 10.02 19.11
CA ASN A 138 -14.13 11.48 19.18
C ASN A 138 -13.08 12.02 20.17
N SER A 139 -12.96 13.35 20.18
CA SER A 139 -12.04 14.11 21.03
C SER A 139 -12.22 13.92 22.54
N LYS A 140 -13.35 13.39 23.01
CA LYS A 140 -13.53 13.08 24.44
C LYS A 140 -12.69 11.88 24.91
N LYS A 141 -12.16 11.06 23.99
CA LYS A 141 -11.23 9.95 24.25
C LYS A 141 -11.64 8.97 25.37
N LYS A 142 -12.94 8.76 25.59
CA LYS A 142 -13.46 7.93 26.70
C LYS A 142 -13.09 6.44 26.60
N LYS A 143 -13.12 5.88 25.38
CA LYS A 143 -12.82 4.47 25.09
C LYS A 143 -12.19 4.38 23.71
N TYR A 144 -11.12 3.60 23.58
CA TYR A 144 -10.54 3.30 22.29
C TYR A 144 -11.41 2.28 21.55
N LEU A 145 -11.60 2.51 20.24
CA LEU A 145 -12.27 1.60 19.32
C LEU A 145 -11.32 0.50 18.85
N MET A 146 -10.03 0.82 18.78
CA MET A 146 -8.95 -0.02 18.29
C MET A 146 -7.66 0.46 18.95
N GLU A 147 -6.77 -0.48 19.21
CA GLU A 147 -5.50 -0.26 19.89
C GLU A 147 -4.46 -1.20 19.28
N TYR A 148 -3.28 -0.68 18.97
CA TYR A 148 -2.13 -1.44 18.52
C TYR A 148 -0.86 -1.01 19.27
N GLU A 149 0.02 -1.97 19.50
CA GLU A 149 1.44 -1.73 19.76
C GLU A 149 2.20 -1.96 18.46
N LEU A 150 2.85 -0.92 17.96
CA LEU A 150 3.64 -0.92 16.74
C LEU A 150 5.14 -0.98 17.09
N GLU A 151 5.88 -1.84 16.42
CA GLU A 151 7.34 -1.82 16.40
C GLU A 151 7.81 -1.24 15.08
N ILE A 152 8.47 -0.08 15.15
CA ILE A 152 8.91 0.69 13.99
C ILE A 152 10.43 0.64 13.92
N LYS A 153 10.96 0.00 12.88
CA LYS A 153 12.39 0.00 12.59
C LYS A 153 12.75 1.26 11.82
N LYS A 154 13.86 1.92 12.18
CA LYS A 154 14.38 3.08 11.43
C LYS A 154 14.62 2.72 9.96
N SER A 155 14.25 3.62 9.05
CA SER A 155 14.51 3.54 7.61
C SER A 155 14.77 4.94 7.04
N ASN A 156 15.24 5.01 5.78
CA ASN A 156 15.49 6.28 5.11
C ASN A 156 14.20 6.99 4.65
N GLU A 157 13.13 6.22 4.48
CA GLU A 157 11.83 6.69 4.00
C GLU A 157 10.76 6.44 5.07
N ASN A 158 9.64 7.18 4.99
CA ASN A 158 8.45 6.91 5.79
C ASN A 158 7.56 5.87 5.08
N LEU A 159 7.53 4.65 5.62
CA LEU A 159 6.73 3.53 5.10
C LEU A 159 5.48 3.26 5.95
N PHE A 160 5.11 4.17 6.86
CA PHE A 160 3.85 4.06 7.58
C PHE A 160 2.62 4.07 6.65
N PRO A 161 2.55 4.89 5.58
CA PRO A 161 1.45 4.81 4.62
C PRO A 161 1.30 3.41 4.00
N THR A 162 2.41 2.74 3.66
CA THR A 162 2.40 1.37 3.14
C THR A 162 1.83 0.37 4.14
N PHE A 163 2.19 0.49 5.42
CA PHE A 163 1.60 -0.31 6.49
C PHE A 163 0.09 -0.03 6.66
N ARG A 164 -0.31 1.25 6.69
CA ARG A 164 -1.72 1.68 6.81
C ARG A 164 -2.58 1.03 5.74
N ILE A 165 -2.12 1.11 4.50
CA ILE A 165 -2.78 0.56 3.33
C ILE A 165 -2.87 -0.97 3.38
N SER A 166 -1.83 -1.64 3.86
CA SER A 166 -1.75 -3.10 3.81
C SER A 166 -2.53 -3.76 4.95
N CYS A 167 -2.55 -3.13 6.13
CA CYS A 167 -2.94 -3.78 7.38
C CYS A 167 -4.11 -3.10 8.10
N MET A 168 -4.43 -1.84 7.83
CA MET A 168 -5.31 -1.06 8.71
C MET A 168 -6.72 -0.87 8.14
N HIS A 169 -7.39 -1.93 7.68
CA HIS A 169 -8.80 -1.82 7.26
C HIS A 169 -9.70 -1.35 8.41
N PRO A 170 -10.60 -0.35 8.23
CA PRO A 170 -10.99 0.36 6.99
C PRO A 170 -10.32 1.75 6.81
N TYR A 171 -9.15 1.95 7.40
CA TYR A 171 -8.42 3.22 7.45
C TYR A 171 -7.30 3.34 6.41
N GLU A 172 -7.25 2.46 5.41
CA GLU A 172 -6.22 2.43 4.38
C GLU A 172 -6.00 3.82 3.75
N PHE A 173 -7.10 4.54 3.52
CA PHE A 173 -7.14 5.80 2.75
C PHE A 173 -7.27 7.05 3.62
N LEU A 174 -7.08 6.92 4.92
CA LEU A 174 -7.26 8.02 5.85
C LEU A 174 -5.94 8.74 6.08
N GLU A 175 -5.60 9.67 5.19
CA GLU A 175 -4.31 10.41 5.19
C GLU A 175 -3.90 11.00 6.56
N ARG A 176 -4.88 11.50 7.32
CA ARG A 176 -4.67 12.06 8.68
C ARG A 176 -4.28 11.01 9.74
N LEU A 177 -4.43 9.72 9.45
CA LEU A 177 -3.86 8.63 10.22
C LEU A 177 -2.44 8.41 9.71
N ASN A 178 -1.46 9.13 10.26
CA ASN A 178 -0.07 9.00 9.82
C ASN A 178 0.92 9.13 10.98
N ILE A 179 2.03 8.42 10.87
CA ILE A 179 3.26 8.67 11.63
C ILE A 179 4.21 9.33 10.64
N PHE A 180 4.54 10.61 10.85
CA PHE A 180 5.34 11.38 9.89
C PHE A 180 6.85 11.09 9.96
N GLU A 181 7.29 10.29 10.91
CA GLU A 181 8.68 9.91 11.08
C GLU A 181 9.08 8.81 10.10
N ASN A 182 10.33 8.84 9.64
CA ASN A 182 10.86 7.78 8.79
C ASN A 182 10.98 6.47 9.57
N GLY A 183 10.50 5.40 8.95
CA GLY A 183 10.46 4.09 9.57
C GLY A 183 9.57 3.12 8.82
N VAL A 184 9.73 1.85 9.13
CA VAL A 184 8.88 0.75 8.67
C VAL A 184 8.33 0.00 9.86
N VAL A 185 7.01 -0.25 9.85
CA VAL A 185 6.37 -1.08 10.87
C VAL A 185 6.77 -2.54 10.60
N ILE A 186 7.54 -3.14 11.52
CA ILE A 186 8.00 -4.53 11.39
C ILE A 186 7.08 -5.52 12.12
N ASN A 187 6.41 -5.06 13.17
CA ASN A 187 5.39 -5.81 13.89
C ASN A 187 4.29 -4.84 14.36
N ALA A 188 3.05 -5.29 14.38
CA ALA A 188 1.92 -4.63 15.01
C ALA A 188 1.00 -5.67 15.65
N LYS A 189 0.73 -5.54 16.95
CA LYS A 189 -0.21 -6.41 17.66
C LYS A 189 -1.26 -5.60 18.39
N GLY A 190 -2.50 -6.07 18.43
CA GLY A 190 -3.56 -5.27 19.03
C GLY A 190 -4.97 -5.81 18.83
N LYS A 191 -5.95 -4.93 19.04
CA LYS A 191 -7.37 -5.23 18.92
C LYS A 191 -8.00 -4.45 17.79
N THR A 192 -8.66 -5.16 16.87
CA THR A 192 -9.42 -4.56 15.76
C THR A 192 -10.68 -3.86 16.25
N LEU A 193 -11.40 -3.19 15.34
CA LEU A 193 -12.71 -2.58 15.64
C LEU A 193 -13.77 -3.59 16.12
N SER A 194 -13.65 -4.85 15.72
CA SER A 194 -14.54 -5.93 16.17
C SER A 194 -14.12 -6.51 17.53
N GLY A 195 -13.02 -6.01 18.12
CA GLY A 195 -12.47 -6.49 19.39
C GLY A 195 -11.61 -7.75 19.28
N ASN A 196 -11.36 -8.25 18.06
CA ASN A 196 -10.52 -9.43 17.84
C ASN A 196 -9.05 -9.05 17.98
N GLU A 197 -8.28 -9.93 18.61
CA GLU A 197 -6.83 -9.83 18.65
C GLU A 197 -6.23 -10.19 17.30
N ILE A 198 -5.30 -9.37 16.84
CA ILE A 198 -4.61 -9.52 15.57
C ILE A 198 -3.15 -9.12 15.70
N GLU A 199 -2.29 -9.88 15.04
CA GLU A 199 -0.88 -9.58 14.85
C GLU A 199 -0.59 -9.42 13.36
N PHE A 200 0.23 -8.42 13.01
CA PHE A 200 0.79 -8.22 11.69
C PHE A 200 2.30 -8.26 11.77
N LYS A 201 2.94 -8.97 10.84
CA LYS A 201 4.39 -9.04 10.77
C LYS A 201 4.87 -8.75 9.36
N LEU A 202 5.91 -7.93 9.25
CA LEU A 202 6.61 -7.70 7.99
C LEU A 202 7.47 -8.93 7.68
N GLU A 203 7.09 -9.69 6.66
CA GLU A 203 7.85 -10.85 6.20
C GLU A 203 8.87 -10.46 5.13
N GLU A 204 8.58 -9.44 4.34
CA GLU A 204 9.43 -9.01 3.23
C GLU A 204 9.37 -7.51 3.03
N LEU A 205 10.54 -6.89 2.85
CA LEU A 205 10.71 -5.52 2.38
C LEU A 205 11.79 -5.53 1.30
N LYS A 206 11.43 -5.16 0.08
CA LYS A 206 12.35 -5.07 -1.05
C LYS A 206 12.27 -3.70 -1.69
N VAL A 207 13.45 -3.15 -2.01
CA VAL A 207 13.56 -2.07 -2.99
C VAL A 207 13.28 -2.67 -4.37
N THR A 208 12.43 -2.03 -5.14
CA THR A 208 12.08 -2.46 -6.50
C THR A 208 12.14 -1.28 -7.45
N ASN A 209 12.10 -1.56 -8.75
CA ASN A 209 11.86 -0.56 -9.78
C ASN A 209 10.81 -1.15 -10.72
N PHE A 210 9.56 -1.13 -10.28
CA PHE A 210 8.44 -1.73 -10.99
C PHE A 210 7.58 -0.61 -11.57
N GLU A 211 7.29 -0.69 -12.86
CA GLU A 211 6.42 0.25 -13.57
C GLU A 211 5.21 -0.51 -14.09
N LEU A 212 4.05 0.15 -14.02
CA LEU A 212 2.79 -0.40 -14.50
C LEU A 212 2.05 0.67 -15.30
N ASP A 213 1.75 0.34 -16.55
CA ASP A 213 0.98 1.19 -17.45
C ASP A 213 -0.47 0.73 -17.52
N ILE A 214 -1.40 1.68 -17.52
CA ILE A 214 -2.79 1.41 -17.86
C ILE A 214 -2.93 1.38 -19.39
N PRO A 215 -3.43 0.28 -19.98
CA PRO A 215 -3.69 0.23 -21.41
C PRO A 215 -4.64 1.34 -21.84
N GLN A 216 -4.40 1.89 -23.04
CA GLN A 216 -5.36 2.79 -23.66
C GLN A 216 -6.62 2.00 -24.03
N GLN A 217 -7.79 2.52 -23.67
CA GLN A 217 -9.08 2.03 -24.13
C GLN A 217 -9.50 2.73 -25.42
#